data_AF-A0A952K197-F1
#
_entry.id   AF-A0A952K197-F1
#
_cell.length_a   1.000
_cell.length_b   1.000
_cell.length_c   1.000
_cell.angle_alpha   90.00
_cell.angle_beta   90.00
_cell.angle_gamma   90.00
#
_symmetry.space_group_name_H-M   'P 1'
#
loop_
_entity.id
_entity.type
_entity.pdbx_description
1 polymer ?
#
loop_
_entity_poly.entity_id
_entity_poly.type
_entity_poly.pdbx_seq_one_letter_code
_entity_poly.pdbx_strand_id
1 'polypeptide(L)'
;MTTPPPPYGAYPPPPPGAYAEYYGYPQPQPTNSLAIVSLVCAFLFAPLGIIFGHISLSQIKKTGEEGRGLAVAGLVISYLITVLTIVVVVLSVVFVAKVANELESLDGLTPHYPDLTATPSPVDNNLPPFDPPKTLGSNCQYPATTEPASKSVKPPPNGRIATDPALVRVSITTSQGRVGVELDNGKTPCTVNNFTSLARQGFFDNTKCHRLTTSSELGVLQCGDPTGTGTGGPGYRFPNEYPTN
;
A
#
# COMPACT_ATOMS: atom_id res chain seq x y z
N MET A 1 75.20 -30.72 -57.03
CA MET A 1 75.74 -31.90 -56.30
C MET A 1 74.95 -32.05 -55.01
N THR A 2 74.04 -33.01 -54.95
CA THR A 2 73.39 -33.47 -53.71
C THR A 2 73.13 -34.96 -53.90
N THR A 3 73.94 -35.79 -53.26
CA THR A 3 73.85 -37.26 -53.30
C THR A 3 72.63 -37.73 -52.50
N PRO A 4 71.91 -38.77 -52.97
CA PRO A 4 70.78 -39.33 -52.23
C PRO A 4 71.26 -40.04 -50.93
N PRO A 5 70.43 -40.06 -49.87
CA PRO A 5 70.77 -40.72 -48.61
C PRO A 5 70.81 -42.26 -48.75
N PRO A 6 71.60 -42.94 -47.91
CA PRO A 6 71.76 -44.41 -47.93
C PRO A 6 70.49 -45.14 -47.49
N PRO A 7 70.33 -46.43 -47.88
CA PRO A 7 69.09 -47.17 -47.70
C PRO A 7 68.86 -47.53 -46.23
N TYR A 8 67.59 -47.50 -45.83
CA TYR A 8 67.12 -47.84 -44.48
C TYR A 8 67.55 -49.26 -44.10
N GLY A 9 68.34 -49.37 -43.02
CA GLY A 9 68.68 -50.65 -42.40
C GLY A 9 67.46 -51.27 -41.73
N ALA A 10 67.21 -52.54 -42.02
CA ALA A 10 66.19 -53.35 -41.36
C ALA A 10 66.60 -53.61 -39.89
N TYR A 11 65.71 -53.28 -38.95
CA TYR A 11 65.90 -53.64 -37.55
C TYR A 11 65.62 -55.14 -37.33
N PRO A 12 66.38 -55.81 -36.43
CA PRO A 12 66.13 -57.20 -36.09
C PRO A 12 64.78 -57.37 -35.38
N PRO A 13 64.09 -58.51 -35.56
CA PRO A 13 62.85 -58.78 -34.85
C PRO A 13 63.11 -58.94 -33.34
N PRO A 14 62.19 -58.47 -32.48
CA PRO A 14 62.34 -58.59 -31.03
C PRO A 14 62.24 -60.06 -30.56
N PRO A 15 62.93 -60.43 -29.47
CA PRO A 15 62.97 -61.80 -28.97
C PRO A 15 61.57 -62.28 -28.51
N PRO A 16 61.21 -63.56 -28.74
CA PRO A 16 59.94 -64.09 -28.33
C PRO A 16 59.93 -64.33 -26.81
N GLY A 17 59.10 -63.57 -26.08
CA GLY A 17 58.84 -63.85 -24.66
C GLY A 17 58.48 -62.67 -23.75
N ALA A 18 58.49 -61.42 -24.20
CA ALA A 18 58.08 -60.29 -23.37
C ALA A 18 56.59 -59.98 -23.61
N TYR A 19 55.72 -60.56 -22.78
CA TYR A 19 54.33 -60.13 -22.66
C TYR A 19 54.31 -58.69 -22.11
N ALA A 20 53.84 -57.75 -22.92
CA ALA A 20 53.59 -56.39 -22.46
C ALA A 20 52.29 -56.41 -21.62
N GLU A 21 52.42 -56.18 -20.32
CA GLU A 21 51.31 -55.95 -19.41
C GLU A 21 50.58 -54.65 -19.83
N TYR A 22 49.39 -54.82 -20.39
CA TYR A 22 48.52 -53.71 -20.79
C TYR A 22 47.90 -53.10 -19.54
N TYR A 23 48.44 -51.99 -19.05
CA TYR A 23 47.81 -51.19 -17.99
C TYR A 23 46.47 -50.65 -18.50
N GLY A 24 45.37 -51.25 -18.04
CA GLY A 24 44.02 -50.76 -18.30
C GLY A 24 43.83 -49.37 -17.68
N TYR A 25 43.39 -48.40 -18.49
CA TYR A 25 42.93 -47.11 -17.98
C TYR A 25 41.72 -47.33 -17.04
N PRO A 26 41.70 -46.74 -15.84
CA PRO A 26 40.52 -46.80 -14.98
C PRO A 26 39.35 -46.11 -15.70
N GLN A 27 38.22 -46.81 -15.78
CA GLN A 27 37.00 -46.27 -16.38
C GLN A 27 36.41 -45.18 -15.47
N PRO A 28 36.08 -43.98 -15.99
CA PRO A 28 35.43 -42.95 -15.20
C PRO A 28 34.03 -43.42 -14.76
N GLN A 29 33.75 -43.34 -13.47
CA GLN A 29 32.44 -43.67 -12.91
C GLN A 29 31.42 -42.60 -13.33
N PRO A 30 30.18 -42.97 -13.70
CA PRO A 30 29.14 -42.01 -14.06
C PRO A 30 28.72 -41.19 -12.84
N THR A 31 28.63 -39.87 -12.99
CA THR A 31 28.17 -38.96 -11.93
C THR A 31 26.64 -38.91 -11.88
N ASN A 32 26.09 -38.97 -10.67
CA ASN A 32 24.65 -39.05 -10.47
C ASN A 32 23.93 -37.74 -10.86
N SER A 33 22.98 -37.82 -11.79
CA SER A 33 22.21 -36.67 -12.30
C SER A 33 21.43 -35.93 -11.21
N LEU A 34 21.04 -36.62 -10.12
CA LEU A 34 20.38 -35.98 -8.97
C LEU A 34 21.33 -35.05 -8.18
N ALA A 35 22.64 -35.29 -8.20
CA ALA A 35 23.60 -34.40 -7.55
C ALA A 35 23.66 -33.03 -8.26
N ILE A 36 23.64 -33.04 -9.59
CA ILE A 36 23.61 -31.83 -10.43
C ILE A 36 22.29 -31.08 -10.22
N VAL A 37 21.15 -31.80 -10.23
CA VAL A 37 19.83 -31.20 -9.99
C VAL A 37 19.75 -30.58 -8.58
N SER A 38 20.32 -31.23 -7.56
CA SER A 38 20.34 -30.68 -6.19
C SER A 38 21.12 -29.37 -6.09
N LEU A 39 22.21 -29.24 -6.86
CA LEU A 39 23.04 -28.03 -6.88
C LEU A 39 22.32 -26.87 -7.57
N VAL A 40 21.59 -27.13 -8.65
CA VAL A 40 20.81 -26.11 -9.38
C VAL A 40 19.55 -25.69 -8.60
N CYS A 41 18.83 -26.63 -7.98
CA CYS A 41 17.63 -26.33 -7.21
C CYS A 41 17.91 -25.60 -5.89
N ALA A 42 19.10 -25.77 -5.30
CA ALA A 42 19.51 -25.05 -4.08
C ALA A 42 19.48 -23.52 -4.24
N PHE A 43 19.66 -23.01 -5.46
CA PHE A 43 19.63 -21.58 -5.75
C PHE A 43 18.23 -21.02 -6.09
N LEU A 44 17.28 -21.87 -6.52
CA LEU A 44 15.96 -21.42 -7.00
C LEU A 44 14.86 -21.54 -5.93
N PHE A 45 14.88 -22.60 -5.11
CA PHE A 45 13.86 -22.85 -4.07
C PHE A 45 14.49 -23.54 -2.86
N ALA A 46 14.95 -22.74 -1.89
CA ALA A 46 15.64 -23.18 -0.67
C ALA A 46 15.05 -24.44 0.02
N PRO A 47 13.72 -24.59 0.24
CA PRO A 47 13.19 -25.79 0.89
C PRO A 47 13.32 -27.07 0.05
N LEU A 48 13.35 -26.98 -1.28
CA LEU A 48 13.49 -28.15 -2.16
C LEU A 48 14.93 -28.66 -2.22
N GLY A 49 15.93 -27.77 -2.16
CA GLY A 49 17.35 -28.13 -2.15
C GLY A 49 17.74 -29.03 -0.96
N ILE A 50 17.16 -28.79 0.21
CA ILE A 50 17.38 -29.59 1.43
C ILE A 50 16.85 -31.01 1.26
N ILE A 51 15.66 -31.17 0.66
CA ILE A 51 15.01 -32.47 0.43
C ILE A 51 15.82 -33.30 -0.56
N PHE A 52 16.20 -32.72 -1.71
CA PHE A 52 16.97 -33.43 -2.73
C PHE A 52 18.41 -33.75 -2.28
N GLY A 53 19.04 -32.88 -1.48
CA GLY A 53 20.36 -33.13 -0.90
C GLY A 53 20.40 -34.33 0.04
N HIS A 54 19.34 -34.56 0.82
CA HIS A 54 19.24 -35.75 1.67
C HIS A 54 19.01 -37.05 0.85
N ILE A 55 18.24 -36.98 -0.23
CA ILE A 55 17.95 -38.13 -1.10
C ILE A 55 19.20 -38.57 -1.88
N SER A 56 19.97 -37.63 -2.42
CA SER A 56 21.20 -37.93 -3.17
C SER A 56 22.27 -38.56 -2.29
N LEU A 57 22.42 -38.11 -1.04
CA LEU A 57 23.35 -38.71 -0.07
C LEU A 57 22.98 -40.16 0.27
N SER A 58 21.68 -40.46 0.35
CA SER A 58 21.16 -41.80 0.62
C SER A 58 21.35 -42.75 -0.56
N GLN A 59 21.25 -42.25 -1.80
CA GLN A 59 21.53 -43.03 -3.01
C GLN A 59 23.02 -43.33 -3.15
N ILE A 60 23.90 -42.32 -3.04
CA ILE A 60 25.36 -42.48 -3.13
C ILE A 60 25.88 -43.50 -2.09
N LYS A 61 25.32 -43.49 -0.88
CA LYS A 61 25.70 -44.43 0.18
C LYS A 61 25.27 -45.88 -0.12
N LYS A 62 24.24 -46.08 -0.95
CA LYS A 62 23.74 -47.41 -1.36
C LYS A 62 24.36 -47.90 -2.67
N THR A 63 24.66 -47.01 -3.61
CA THR A 63 25.16 -47.36 -4.95
C THR A 63 26.67 -47.33 -5.08
N GLY A 64 27.40 -46.68 -4.16
CA GLY A 64 28.87 -46.61 -4.20
C GLY A 64 29.43 -45.68 -5.27
N GLU A 65 28.59 -44.82 -5.86
CA GLU A 65 28.96 -43.89 -6.93
C GLU A 65 29.89 -42.76 -6.45
N GLU A 66 30.78 -42.27 -7.32
CA GLU A 66 31.57 -41.06 -7.07
C GLU A 66 30.67 -39.81 -7.06
N GLY A 67 30.90 -38.91 -6.10
CA GLY A 67 30.11 -37.67 -5.96
C GLY A 67 29.73 -37.29 -4.54
N ARG A 68 30.12 -38.11 -3.54
CA ARG A 68 29.84 -37.85 -2.12
C ARG A 68 30.34 -36.48 -1.65
N GLY A 69 31.52 -36.05 -2.11
CA GLY A 69 32.07 -34.72 -1.79
C GLY A 69 31.21 -33.57 -2.33
N LEU A 70 30.71 -33.69 -3.57
CA LEU A 70 29.87 -32.69 -4.22
C LEU A 70 28.48 -32.61 -3.57
N ALA A 71 27.91 -33.75 -3.17
CA ALA A 71 26.63 -33.79 -2.46
C ALA A 71 26.72 -33.17 -1.05
N VAL A 72 27.82 -33.41 -0.31
CA VAL A 72 28.07 -32.77 0.99
C VAL A 72 28.26 -31.26 0.82
N ALA A 73 29.02 -30.83 -0.18
CA ALA A 73 29.22 -29.41 -0.47
C ALA A 73 27.89 -28.71 -0.81
N GLY A 74 27.04 -29.33 -1.65
CA GLY A 74 25.72 -28.80 -2.00
C GLY A 74 24.77 -28.69 -0.80
N LEU A 75 24.82 -29.65 0.13
CA LEU A 75 24.00 -29.61 1.35
C LEU A 75 24.47 -28.54 2.34
N VAL A 76 25.78 -28.36 2.51
CA VAL A 76 26.33 -27.30 3.37
C VAL A 76 26.02 -25.91 2.79
N ILE A 77 26.21 -25.72 1.48
CA ILE A 77 25.90 -24.45 0.81
C ILE A 77 24.40 -24.13 0.92
N SER A 78 23.52 -25.11 0.72
CA SER A 78 22.07 -24.88 0.85
C SER A 78 21.66 -24.53 2.28
N TYR A 79 22.26 -25.16 3.30
CA TYR A 79 21.99 -24.81 4.70
C TYR A 79 22.44 -23.37 5.02
N LEU A 80 23.63 -22.96 4.57
CA LEU A 80 24.13 -21.59 4.76
C LEU A 80 23.24 -20.55 4.07
N ILE A 81 22.81 -20.79 2.83
CA ILE A 81 21.90 -19.90 2.09
C ILE A 81 20.51 -19.86 2.77
N THR A 82 20.03 -20.99 3.29
CA THR A 82 18.74 -21.05 3.99
C THR A 82 18.79 -20.27 5.31
N VAL A 83 19.86 -20.41 6.09
CA VAL A 83 20.05 -19.63 7.32
C VAL A 83 20.15 -18.13 7.00
N LEU A 84 20.92 -17.76 5.97
CA LEU A 84 21.04 -16.37 5.55
C LEU A 84 19.70 -15.78 5.10
N THR A 85 18.92 -16.51 4.30
CA THR A 85 17.58 -16.06 3.86
C THR A 85 16.60 -15.93 5.01
N ILE A 86 16.61 -16.85 5.99
CA ILE A 86 15.81 -16.73 7.22
C ILE A 86 16.20 -15.46 7.98
N VAL A 87 17.50 -15.20 8.16
CA VAL A 87 17.98 -13.99 8.84
C VAL A 87 17.51 -12.72 8.11
N VAL A 88 17.63 -12.68 6.78
CA VAL A 88 17.17 -11.53 5.98
C VAL A 88 15.65 -11.35 6.09
N VAL A 89 14.86 -12.42 6.08
CA VAL A 89 13.40 -12.35 6.25
C VAL A 89 13.02 -11.87 7.66
N VAL A 90 13.70 -12.36 8.71
CA VAL A 90 13.47 -11.88 10.07
C VAL A 90 13.83 -10.41 10.19
N LEU A 91 14.98 -10.00 9.66
CA LEU A 91 15.40 -8.59 9.67
C LEU A 91 14.44 -7.70 8.87
N SER A 92 13.93 -8.16 7.72
CA SER A 92 12.97 -7.40 6.92
C SER A 92 11.62 -7.29 7.62
N VAL A 93 11.12 -8.34 8.26
CA VAL A 93 9.89 -8.29 9.07
C VAL A 93 10.06 -7.35 10.26
N VAL A 94 11.19 -7.41 10.98
CA VAL A 94 11.49 -6.48 12.09
C VAL A 94 11.59 -5.04 11.59
N PHE A 95 12.25 -4.81 10.46
CA PHE A 95 12.34 -3.49 9.84
C PHE A 95 10.96 -2.97 9.43
N VAL A 96 10.14 -3.78 8.76
CA VAL A 96 8.77 -3.41 8.38
C VAL A 96 7.91 -3.14 9.61
N ALA A 97 8.01 -3.95 10.66
CA ALA A 97 7.28 -3.72 11.90
C ALA A 97 7.73 -2.43 12.61
N LYS A 98 9.03 -2.14 12.63
CA LYS A 98 9.57 -0.87 13.16
C LYS A 98 9.10 0.32 12.34
N VAL A 99 9.19 0.25 11.01
CA VAL A 99 8.71 1.30 10.10
C VAL A 99 7.20 1.48 10.21
N ALA A 100 6.41 0.41 10.35
CA ALA A 100 4.96 0.48 10.55
C ALA A 100 4.60 1.15 11.88
N ASN A 101 5.30 0.82 12.97
CA ASN A 101 5.10 1.45 14.28
C ASN A 101 5.48 2.95 14.25
N GLU A 102 6.56 3.31 13.54
CA GLU A 102 6.93 4.71 13.31
C GLU A 102 5.89 5.41 12.41
N LEU A 103 5.34 4.72 11.40
CA LEU A 103 4.25 5.24 10.57
C LEU A 103 2.97 5.46 11.38
N GLU A 104 2.67 4.60 12.35
CA GLU A 104 1.55 4.78 13.27
C GLU A 104 1.80 5.98 14.22
N SER A 105 3.05 6.19 14.62
CA SER A 105 3.47 7.42 15.30
C SER A 105 3.37 8.67 14.40
N LEU A 106 3.46 8.51 13.07
CA LEU A 106 3.24 9.56 12.08
C LEU A 106 1.75 9.76 11.73
N ASP A 107 0.87 8.78 11.98
CA ASP A 107 -0.59 8.93 11.84
C ASP A 107 -1.16 9.78 12.99
N GLY A 108 -0.44 9.82 14.13
CA GLY A 108 -0.56 10.87 15.15
C GLY A 108 -0.18 12.28 14.65
N LEU A 109 0.37 12.41 13.44
CA LEU A 109 0.62 13.67 12.72
C LEU A 109 -0.42 13.92 11.62
N THR A 110 -1.70 13.53 11.82
CA THR A 110 -2.76 14.40 11.29
C THR A 110 -2.33 15.83 11.60
N PRO A 111 -2.17 16.71 10.58
CA PRO A 111 -1.65 18.02 10.85
C PRO A 111 -2.55 18.63 11.90
N HIS A 112 -2.02 18.84 13.10
CA HIS A 112 -2.45 19.93 13.94
C HIS A 112 -2.09 21.15 13.09
N TYR A 113 -2.97 21.46 12.12
CA TYR A 113 -3.03 22.78 11.57
C TYR A 113 -3.13 23.65 12.81
N PRO A 114 -2.13 24.50 13.12
CA PRO A 114 -2.28 25.44 14.20
C PRO A 114 -3.61 26.08 13.93
N ASP A 115 -4.47 25.96 14.92
CA ASP A 115 -5.81 26.48 14.98
C ASP A 115 -5.71 27.94 14.51
N LEU A 116 -5.87 28.18 13.20
CA LEU A 116 -6.33 29.45 12.67
C LEU A 116 -7.83 29.45 12.94
N THR A 117 -8.19 29.19 14.20
CA THR A 117 -9.46 29.59 14.74
C THR A 117 -9.38 31.10 14.66
N ALA A 118 -10.18 31.69 13.77
CA ALA A 118 -10.59 33.06 13.99
C ALA A 118 -11.03 33.11 15.45
N THR A 119 -10.35 33.90 16.29
CA THR A 119 -10.80 34.10 17.66
C THR A 119 -12.25 34.54 17.54
N PRO A 120 -13.22 33.74 18.02
CA PRO A 120 -14.60 34.13 17.91
C PRO A 120 -14.71 35.51 18.58
N SER A 121 -15.35 36.46 17.89
CA SER A 121 -15.74 37.71 18.54
C SER A 121 -16.40 37.36 19.88
N PRO A 122 -16.19 38.14 20.96
CA PRO A 122 -16.81 37.89 22.24
C PRO A 122 -18.30 37.60 22.03
N VAL A 123 -18.69 36.35 22.23
CA VAL A 123 -20.07 35.92 22.05
C VAL A 123 -20.80 36.44 23.27
N ASP A 124 -21.70 37.41 23.08
CA ASP A 124 -22.70 37.69 24.09
C ASP A 124 -23.55 36.43 24.23
N ASN A 125 -23.37 35.69 25.34
CA ASN A 125 -24.02 34.41 25.62
C ASN A 125 -25.52 34.55 25.94
N ASN A 126 -26.20 35.51 25.33
CA ASN A 126 -27.62 35.81 25.51
C ASN A 126 -28.55 34.89 24.71
N LEU A 127 -28.03 33.86 24.01
CA LEU A 127 -28.87 32.87 23.36
C LEU A 127 -29.37 31.83 24.38
N PRO A 128 -30.65 31.43 24.33
CA PRO A 128 -31.15 30.36 25.18
C PRO A 128 -30.36 29.06 24.96
N PRO A 129 -30.17 28.23 26.00
CA PRO A 129 -29.57 26.92 25.85
C PRO A 129 -30.31 26.11 24.79
N PHE A 130 -29.57 25.44 23.91
CA PHE A 130 -30.17 24.55 22.92
C PHE A 130 -30.85 23.36 23.61
N ASP A 131 -32.15 23.20 23.39
CA ASP A 131 -32.93 22.04 23.81
C ASP A 131 -33.31 21.20 22.57
N PRO A 132 -32.64 20.05 22.32
CA PRO A 132 -32.90 19.25 21.13
C PRO A 132 -34.31 18.64 21.17
N PRO A 133 -35.11 18.82 20.11
CA PRO A 133 -36.37 18.09 20.01
C PRO A 133 -36.09 16.59 19.91
N LYS A 134 -36.96 15.76 20.51
CA LYS A 134 -36.85 14.28 20.43
C LYS A 134 -36.88 13.73 19.00
N THR A 135 -37.33 14.54 18.05
CA THR A 135 -37.43 14.24 16.62
C THR A 135 -36.26 14.83 15.81
N LEU A 136 -35.19 15.27 16.47
CA LEU A 136 -34.03 15.82 15.77
C LEU A 136 -33.46 14.80 14.78
N GLY A 137 -33.32 15.20 13.52
CA GLY A 137 -32.86 14.32 12.44
C GLY A 137 -33.80 13.15 12.11
N SER A 138 -35.01 13.07 12.66
CA SER A 138 -35.88 11.91 12.44
C SER A 138 -36.50 11.85 11.05
N ASN A 139 -36.62 13.00 10.35
CA ASN A 139 -37.21 13.09 9.01
C ASN A 139 -36.63 14.26 8.21
N CYS A 140 -35.35 14.18 7.85
CA CYS A 140 -34.73 15.13 6.94
C CYS A 140 -35.28 14.94 5.53
N GLN A 141 -35.70 16.04 4.90
CA GLN A 141 -36.26 16.04 3.56
C GLN A 141 -35.67 17.16 2.72
N TYR A 142 -35.43 16.86 1.44
CA TYR A 142 -34.80 17.78 0.48
C TYR A 142 -35.66 17.91 -0.78
N PRO A 143 -36.87 18.48 -0.69
CA PRO A 143 -37.76 18.65 -1.84
C PRO A 143 -37.12 19.53 -2.93
N ALA A 144 -37.27 19.07 -4.17
CA ALA A 144 -36.79 19.80 -5.34
C ALA A 144 -37.48 21.17 -5.49
N THR A 145 -36.74 22.15 -5.99
CA THR A 145 -37.26 23.47 -6.35
C THR A 145 -37.59 23.56 -7.83
N THR A 146 -38.29 24.63 -8.21
CA THR A 146 -38.46 25.04 -9.62
C THR A 146 -37.15 25.45 -10.25
N GLU A 147 -36.23 26.04 -9.48
CA GLU A 147 -34.89 26.37 -9.96
C GLU A 147 -34.04 25.08 -10.09
N PRO A 148 -33.41 24.84 -11.25
CA PRO A 148 -32.53 23.70 -11.43
C PRO A 148 -31.25 23.84 -10.61
N ALA A 149 -30.58 22.71 -10.36
CA ALA A 149 -29.28 22.71 -9.73
C ALA A 149 -28.24 23.43 -10.60
N SER A 150 -27.48 24.34 -10.00
CA SER A 150 -26.42 25.11 -10.68
C SER A 150 -25.24 24.23 -11.10
N LYS A 151 -25.10 23.05 -10.50
CA LYS A 151 -24.15 22.00 -10.84
C LYS A 151 -24.84 20.65 -10.63
N SER A 152 -24.50 19.65 -11.44
CA SER A 152 -25.11 18.32 -11.33
C SER A 152 -24.82 17.69 -9.98
N VAL A 153 -25.87 17.46 -9.19
CA VAL A 153 -25.83 16.77 -7.89
C VAL A 153 -27.13 16.01 -7.64
N LYS A 154 -27.05 15.02 -6.77
CA LYS A 154 -28.21 14.32 -6.21
C LYS A 154 -28.50 14.86 -4.80
N PRO A 155 -29.78 14.99 -4.43
CA PRO A 155 -30.15 15.23 -3.05
C PRO A 155 -29.55 14.17 -2.12
N PRO A 156 -29.18 14.53 -0.88
CA PRO A 156 -28.74 13.56 0.12
C PRO A 156 -29.86 12.57 0.49
N PRO A 157 -29.54 11.48 1.21
CA PRO A 157 -30.54 10.56 1.73
C PRO A 157 -31.60 11.30 2.57
N ASN A 158 -32.88 10.97 2.31
CA ASN A 158 -34.02 11.45 3.09
C ASN A 158 -34.30 10.53 4.30
N GLY A 159 -35.12 11.02 5.22
CA GLY A 159 -35.64 10.26 6.36
C GLY A 159 -34.78 10.43 7.59
N ARG A 160 -34.55 9.34 8.33
CA ARG A 160 -33.80 9.38 9.59
C ARG A 160 -32.31 9.51 9.32
N ILE A 161 -31.72 10.58 9.84
CA ILE A 161 -30.28 10.85 9.80
C ILE A 161 -29.67 10.58 11.17
N ALA A 162 -28.49 9.96 11.19
CA ALA A 162 -27.75 9.69 12.41
C ALA A 162 -27.15 10.99 12.97
N THR A 163 -27.36 11.23 14.26
CA THR A 163 -26.79 12.37 15.00
C THR A 163 -25.45 12.02 15.67
N ASP A 164 -24.99 10.78 15.51
CA ASP A 164 -23.69 10.29 16.00
C ASP A 164 -22.73 10.07 14.80
N PRO A 165 -21.48 10.56 14.85
CA PRO A 165 -20.92 11.40 15.90
C PRO A 165 -21.59 12.77 15.98
N ALA A 166 -21.64 13.35 17.19
CA ALA A 166 -22.24 14.67 17.42
C ALA A 166 -21.51 15.80 16.67
N LEU A 167 -20.22 15.60 16.37
CA LEU A 167 -19.38 16.55 15.66
C LEU A 167 -18.78 15.88 14.43
N VAL A 168 -18.90 16.56 13.29
CA VAL A 168 -18.33 16.11 12.01
C VAL A 168 -17.30 17.14 11.56
N ARG A 169 -16.03 16.73 11.49
CA ARG A 169 -14.94 17.59 11.03
C ARG A 169 -14.82 17.57 9.51
N VAL A 170 -14.71 18.74 8.91
CA VAL A 170 -14.48 18.92 7.47
C VAL A 170 -13.38 19.97 7.25
N SER A 171 -12.71 19.89 6.10
CA SER A 171 -11.72 20.89 5.69
C SER A 171 -12.16 21.52 4.38
N ILE A 172 -12.29 22.84 4.35
CA ILE A 172 -12.55 23.61 3.14
C ILE A 172 -11.20 24.06 2.59
N THR A 173 -10.83 23.57 1.41
CA THR A 173 -9.59 23.99 0.75
C THR A 173 -9.88 25.19 -0.14
N THR A 174 -9.16 26.29 0.08
CA THR A 174 -9.29 27.52 -0.71
C THR A 174 -7.95 27.92 -1.31
N SER A 175 -7.95 28.90 -2.22
CA SER A 175 -6.71 29.50 -2.73
C SER A 175 -5.93 30.29 -1.67
N GLN A 176 -6.53 30.59 -0.52
CA GLN A 176 -5.91 31.30 0.60
C GLN A 176 -5.50 30.36 1.74
N GLY A 177 -5.62 29.04 1.55
CA GLY A 177 -5.31 28.04 2.56
C GLY A 177 -6.51 27.17 2.93
N ARG A 178 -6.29 26.26 3.89
CA ARG A 178 -7.33 25.37 4.40
C ARG A 178 -8.01 25.99 5.60
N VAL A 179 -9.34 25.86 5.65
CA VAL A 179 -10.18 26.25 6.77
C VAL A 179 -10.78 24.98 7.37
N GLY A 180 -10.40 24.66 8.60
CA GLY A 180 -11.02 23.58 9.37
C GLY A 180 -12.38 24.01 9.89
N VAL A 181 -13.39 23.16 9.76
CA VAL A 181 -14.74 23.41 10.27
C VAL A 181 -15.22 22.18 11.04
N GLU A 182 -15.78 22.41 12.21
CA GLU A 182 -16.49 21.40 12.98
C GLU A 182 -18.00 21.64 12.84
N LEU A 183 -18.70 20.65 12.30
CA LEU A 183 -20.14 20.70 12.05
C LEU A 183 -20.88 20.01 13.20
N ASP A 184 -21.84 20.71 13.80
CA ASP A 184 -22.61 20.18 14.93
C ASP A 184 -23.79 19.33 14.44
N ASN A 185 -23.49 18.06 14.16
CA ASN A 185 -24.44 17.05 13.72
C ASN A 185 -25.45 16.69 14.82
N GLY A 186 -25.04 16.84 16.09
CA GLY A 186 -25.90 16.66 17.26
C GLY A 186 -26.97 17.74 17.41
N LYS A 187 -26.80 18.89 16.74
CA LYS A 187 -27.78 19.99 16.74
C LYS A 187 -28.48 20.20 15.39
N THR A 188 -27.79 19.95 14.28
CA THR A 188 -28.27 20.28 12.91
C THR A 188 -28.06 19.13 11.91
N PRO A 189 -28.60 17.93 12.18
CA PRO A 189 -28.31 16.75 11.38
C PRO A 189 -28.73 16.85 9.91
N CYS A 190 -29.85 17.52 9.58
CA CYS A 190 -30.27 17.67 8.19
C CYS A 190 -29.32 18.60 7.41
N THR A 191 -28.82 19.64 8.07
CA THR A 191 -27.85 20.61 7.52
C THR A 191 -26.50 19.95 7.31
N VAL A 192 -26.00 19.20 8.31
CA VAL A 192 -24.74 18.47 8.21
C VAL A 192 -24.82 17.39 7.13
N ASN A 193 -25.91 16.63 7.06
CA ASN A 193 -26.14 15.63 6.01
C ASN A 193 -26.16 16.24 4.60
N ASN A 194 -26.82 17.40 4.45
CA ASN A 194 -26.81 18.15 3.20
C ASN A 194 -25.39 18.60 2.81
N PHE A 195 -24.70 19.29 3.73
CA PHE A 195 -23.38 19.84 3.47
C PHE A 195 -22.37 18.75 3.09
N THR A 196 -22.33 17.67 3.88
CA THR A 196 -21.40 16.55 3.65
C THR A 196 -21.69 15.81 2.36
N SER A 197 -22.96 15.61 2.00
CA SER A 197 -23.34 15.01 0.72
C SER A 197 -22.92 15.86 -0.48
N LEU A 198 -23.18 17.17 -0.43
CA LEU A 198 -22.77 18.09 -1.49
C LEU A 198 -21.25 18.17 -1.62
N ALA A 199 -20.53 18.22 -0.50
CA ALA A 199 -19.07 18.20 -0.48
C ALA A 199 -18.49 16.91 -1.08
N ARG A 200 -19.04 15.74 -0.75
CA ARG A 200 -18.62 14.44 -1.32
C ARG A 200 -18.86 14.34 -2.81
N GLN A 201 -19.87 15.03 -3.33
CA GLN A 201 -20.17 15.12 -4.75
C GLN A 201 -19.35 16.20 -5.49
N GLY A 202 -18.45 16.90 -4.78
CA GLY A 202 -17.65 17.98 -5.34
C GLY A 202 -18.48 19.22 -5.73
N PHE A 203 -19.67 19.41 -5.16
CA PHE A 203 -20.55 20.53 -5.52
C PHE A 203 -19.86 21.89 -5.33
N PHE A 204 -19.09 22.01 -4.23
CA PHE A 204 -18.37 23.23 -3.85
C PHE A 204 -17.02 23.40 -4.55
N ASP A 205 -16.58 22.43 -5.36
CA ASP A 205 -15.31 22.52 -6.05
C ASP A 205 -15.31 23.64 -7.10
N ASN A 206 -14.25 24.43 -7.09
CA ASN A 206 -14.06 25.61 -7.95
C ASN A 206 -15.16 26.67 -7.80
N THR A 207 -15.82 26.73 -6.64
CA THR A 207 -16.81 27.78 -6.34
C THR A 207 -16.14 29.01 -5.73
N LYS A 208 -16.56 30.20 -6.19
CA LYS A 208 -16.05 31.47 -5.67
C LYS A 208 -16.86 31.89 -4.45
N CYS A 209 -16.20 32.57 -3.51
CA CYS A 209 -16.89 33.35 -2.50
C CYS A 209 -17.33 34.67 -3.14
N HIS A 210 -18.62 34.82 -3.40
CA HIS A 210 -19.17 35.92 -4.19
C HIS A 210 -19.45 37.17 -3.35
N ARG A 211 -19.41 37.07 -2.02
CA ARG A 211 -19.67 38.19 -1.13
C ARG A 211 -18.76 38.15 0.09
N LEU A 212 -18.08 39.27 0.33
CA LEU A 212 -17.32 39.55 1.55
C LEU A 212 -17.81 40.89 2.10
N THR A 213 -18.22 40.91 3.36
CA THR A 213 -18.57 42.11 4.11
C THR A 213 -17.72 42.14 5.37
N THR A 214 -17.03 43.25 5.63
CA THR A 214 -16.11 43.43 6.76
C THR A 214 -16.53 44.61 7.64
N SER A 215 -17.83 44.92 7.69
CA SER A 215 -18.34 45.98 8.56
C SER A 215 -18.38 45.50 10.02
N SER A 216 -18.39 46.45 10.95
CA SER A 216 -18.50 46.18 12.39
C SER A 216 -19.82 45.51 12.80
N GLU A 217 -20.87 45.68 12.00
CA GLU A 217 -22.21 45.15 12.26
C GLU A 217 -22.46 43.80 11.58
N LEU A 218 -21.77 43.52 10.46
CA LEU A 218 -21.92 42.27 9.72
C LEU A 218 -20.60 41.88 9.03
N GLY A 219 -19.81 41.05 9.71
CA GLY A 219 -18.63 40.39 9.15
C GLY A 219 -18.98 39.03 8.54
N VAL A 220 -19.15 38.94 7.22
CA VAL A 220 -19.53 37.67 6.54
C VAL A 220 -18.73 37.47 5.26
N LEU A 221 -18.13 36.28 5.13
CA LEU A 221 -17.66 35.73 3.86
C LEU A 221 -18.66 34.65 3.41
N GLN A 222 -19.34 34.88 2.29
CA GLN A 222 -20.37 33.99 1.76
C GLN A 222 -19.86 33.28 0.49
N CYS A 223 -19.92 31.95 0.52
CA CYS A 223 -19.47 31.05 -0.54
C CYS A 223 -20.53 29.97 -0.80
N GLY A 224 -20.25 29.01 -1.68
CA GLY A 224 -21.08 27.82 -1.87
C GLY A 224 -22.09 27.90 -3.02
N ASP A 225 -22.05 28.98 -3.81
CA ASP A 225 -22.81 29.10 -5.06
C ASP A 225 -21.91 28.77 -6.27
N PRO A 226 -22.16 27.67 -7.02
CA PRO A 226 -21.41 27.34 -8.22
C PRO A 226 -21.48 28.38 -9.35
N THR A 227 -22.53 29.20 -9.43
CA THR A 227 -22.60 30.26 -10.44
C THR A 227 -21.80 31.50 -10.02
N GLY A 228 -21.56 31.67 -8.72
CA GLY A 228 -20.96 32.87 -8.14
C GLY A 228 -21.87 34.11 -8.16
N THR A 229 -23.17 33.97 -8.43
CA THR A 229 -24.12 35.10 -8.47
C THR A 229 -24.78 35.39 -7.14
N GLY A 230 -24.71 34.45 -6.19
CA GLY A 230 -25.41 34.48 -4.91
C GLY A 230 -26.85 33.96 -4.97
N THR A 231 -27.27 33.41 -6.11
CA THR A 231 -28.64 32.94 -6.35
C THR A 231 -28.70 31.47 -6.78
N GLY A 232 -27.56 30.85 -7.08
CA GLY A 232 -27.50 29.44 -7.42
C GLY A 232 -27.64 28.52 -6.20
N GLY A 233 -27.73 27.22 -6.46
CA GLY A 233 -27.95 26.22 -5.42
C GLY A 233 -28.10 24.81 -5.98
N PRO A 234 -28.41 23.83 -5.12
CA PRO A 234 -28.39 22.42 -5.49
C PRO A 234 -29.70 21.91 -6.12
N GLY A 235 -30.64 22.82 -6.45
CA GLY A 235 -31.93 22.46 -7.06
C GLY A 235 -32.97 21.90 -6.10
N TYR A 236 -32.75 22.07 -4.79
CA TYR A 236 -33.69 21.72 -3.73
C TYR A 236 -33.55 22.70 -2.55
N ARG A 237 -34.49 22.63 -1.60
CA ARG A 237 -34.43 23.34 -0.31
C ARG A 237 -34.81 22.37 0.81
N PHE A 238 -34.52 22.76 2.03
CA PHE A 238 -34.93 22.03 3.23
C PHE A 238 -35.24 23.04 4.35
N PRO A 239 -36.05 22.67 5.36
CA PRO A 239 -36.38 23.55 6.47
C PRO A 239 -35.15 23.99 7.27
N ASN A 240 -35.24 25.15 7.92
CA ASN A 240 -34.24 25.58 8.90
C ASN A 240 -34.18 24.60 10.08
N GLU A 241 -32.99 24.44 10.67
CA GLU A 241 -32.79 23.70 11.92
C GLU A 241 -32.46 24.67 13.06
N TYR A 242 -32.90 24.32 14.27
CA TYR A 242 -32.74 25.11 15.49
C TYR A 242 -31.24 25.37 15.80
N PRO A 243 -30.88 26.48 16.51
CA PRO A 243 -31.74 27.31 17.31
C PRO A 243 -32.33 28.49 16.55
N THR A 244 -33.55 28.34 16.06
CA THR A 244 -34.30 29.46 15.47
C THR A 244 -34.99 30.17 16.63
N ASN A 245 -34.47 31.34 17.01
CA ASN A 245 -35.24 32.31 17.80
C ASN A 245 -36.60 32.59 17.13
#